data_AF-A0A9X6NLJ1-F1
#
_entry.id   AF-A0A9X6NLJ1-F1
#
_cell.length_a   1.000
_cell.length_b   1.000
_cell.length_c   1.000
_cell.angle_alpha   90.00
_cell.angle_beta   90.00
_cell.angle_gamma   90.00
#
_symmetry.space_group_name_H-M   'P 1'
#
loop_
_entity.id
_entity.type
_entity.pdbx_description
1 polymer ?
#
loop_
_entity_poly.entity_id
_entity_poly.type
_entity_poly.pdbx_seq_one_letter_code
_entity_poly.pdbx_strand_id
1 'polypeptide(L)'
;MAHGTLHFLSFVFIGTLCGIFQQYQSAPQSLTGEDLFKSLFQALARDDNDLPSSLADHGDAAGVGFFENVIIRLGRDVIILKQALNDSFPPITGEECLTVHTEIGYDVTQAILHRNDPILGNVTGLPLQGEQLYQQKLQQWGSDLQALLTAAQDNKGASYPGKWLSALLKLSKDIDQIQVITSTNDTGPACLAATRALGNSFGGYSEARSATPATAATFYFNPLSL
;
A
#
# COMPACT_ATOMS: atom_id res chain seq x y z
N MET A 1 24.27 7.30 25.03
CA MET A 1 23.16 8.17 25.48
C MET A 1 22.43 8.59 24.20
N ALA A 2 21.23 8.16 23.84
CA ALA A 2 20.16 7.43 24.51
C ALA A 2 19.64 6.33 23.56
N HIS A 3 19.44 5.11 24.07
CA HIS A 3 18.71 4.06 23.35
C HIS A 3 17.22 4.36 23.50
N GLY A 4 16.63 5.03 22.51
CA GLY A 4 15.18 5.20 22.41
C GLY A 4 14.55 3.85 22.08
N THR A 5 14.00 3.19 23.09
CA THR A 5 13.21 1.97 22.92
C THR A 5 11.92 2.34 22.19
N LEU A 6 11.86 2.12 20.87
CA LEU A 6 10.61 2.21 20.13
C LEU A 6 9.69 1.09 20.64
N HIS A 7 8.70 1.47 21.44
CA HIS A 7 7.60 0.59 21.80
C HIS A 7 6.74 0.35 20.55
N PHE A 8 7.10 -0.65 19.75
CA PHE A 8 6.22 -1.22 18.74
C PHE A 8 5.01 -1.82 19.46
N LEU A 9 3.88 -1.11 19.35
CA LEU A 9 2.58 -1.52 19.87
C LEU A 9 2.27 -2.94 19.38
N SER A 10 2.03 -3.83 20.33
CA SER A 10 1.56 -5.19 20.07
C SER A 10 0.20 -5.13 19.36
N PHE A 11 0.18 -5.48 18.08
CA PHE A 11 -1.05 -5.63 17.30
C PHE A 11 -1.83 -6.85 17.81
N VAL A 12 -2.70 -6.63 18.79
CA VAL A 12 -3.81 -7.53 19.06
C VAL A 12 -4.91 -7.12 18.09
N PHE A 13 -5.09 -7.91 17.02
CA PHE A 13 -6.27 -7.84 16.16
C PHE A 13 -7.52 -8.21 16.98
N ILE A 14 -8.10 -7.24 17.68
CA ILE A 14 -9.40 -7.39 18.32
C ILE A 14 -10.45 -7.21 17.22
N GLY A 15 -10.96 -8.35 16.73
CA GLY A 15 -12.19 -8.38 15.98
C GLY A 15 -13.34 -7.90 16.86
N THR A 16 -14.07 -6.89 16.42
CA THR A 16 -15.42 -6.62 16.91
C THR A 16 -16.29 -6.15 15.75
N LEU A 17 -17.20 -7.05 15.37
CA LEU A 17 -18.36 -6.82 14.53
C LEU A 17 -19.28 -5.78 15.18
N CYS A 18 -19.76 -4.78 14.43
CA CYS A 18 -21.16 -4.37 14.40
C CYS A 18 -21.41 -3.41 13.23
N GLY A 19 -22.36 -3.76 12.37
CA GLY A 19 -22.60 -3.06 11.11
C GLY A 19 -23.51 -1.83 11.22
N ILE A 20 -23.48 -1.03 10.14
CA ILE A 20 -24.59 -0.22 9.67
C ILE A 20 -24.59 -0.32 8.14
N PHE A 21 -25.63 -0.93 7.58
CA PHE A 21 -25.97 -0.86 6.17
C PHE A 21 -26.48 0.56 5.88
N GLN A 22 -25.81 1.31 5.02
CA GLN A 22 -26.38 2.49 4.38
C GLN A 22 -26.36 2.30 2.87
N GLN A 23 -27.56 2.20 2.29
CA GLN A 23 -27.80 1.96 0.87
C GLN A 23 -27.32 3.14 0.04
N TYR A 24 -26.57 2.85 -1.03
CA TYR A 24 -26.59 3.65 -2.25
C TYR A 24 -26.64 2.76 -3.51
N GLN A 25 -27.45 3.21 -4.45
CA GLN A 25 -28.00 2.47 -5.59
C GLN A 25 -26.99 2.24 -6.71
N SER A 26 -26.71 0.96 -6.97
CA SER A 26 -26.83 0.26 -8.26
C SER A 26 -25.98 -0.99 -8.07
N ALA A 27 -26.61 -2.12 -7.69
CA ALA A 27 -25.88 -3.31 -7.32
C ALA A 27 -24.98 -3.76 -8.49
N PRO A 28 -23.64 -3.64 -8.39
CA PRO A 28 -22.78 -4.47 -9.21
C PRO A 28 -23.07 -5.90 -8.75
N GLN A 29 -23.04 -6.88 -9.66
CA GLN A 29 -23.07 -8.28 -9.25
C GLN A 29 -22.09 -8.45 -8.08
N SER A 30 -22.56 -8.96 -6.93
CA SER A 30 -21.69 -9.17 -5.77
C SER A 30 -20.54 -10.05 -6.23
N LEU A 31 -19.34 -9.50 -6.32
CA LEU A 31 -18.16 -10.27 -6.72
C LEU A 31 -17.96 -11.37 -5.68
N THR A 32 -17.74 -12.60 -6.12
CA THR A 32 -17.50 -13.75 -5.23
C THR A 32 -16.22 -14.46 -5.63
N GLY A 33 -15.51 -15.03 -4.65
CA GLY A 33 -14.32 -15.84 -4.91
C GLY A 33 -13.21 -15.05 -5.63
N GLU A 34 -12.64 -15.63 -6.69
CA GLU A 34 -11.47 -15.08 -7.39
C GLU A 34 -11.68 -13.67 -7.97
N ASP A 35 -12.89 -13.33 -8.44
CA ASP A 35 -13.17 -12.00 -8.98
C ASP A 35 -13.18 -10.92 -7.88
N LEU A 36 -13.64 -11.28 -6.67
CA LEU A 36 -13.55 -10.40 -5.50
C LEU A 36 -12.07 -10.14 -5.16
N PHE A 37 -11.27 -11.19 -4.99
CA PHE A 37 -9.85 -11.06 -4.64
C PHE A 37 -9.07 -10.29 -5.70
N LYS A 38 -9.37 -10.50 -6.98
CA LYS A 38 -8.82 -9.71 -8.09
C LYS A 38 -9.20 -8.24 -7.96
N SER A 39 -10.46 -7.92 -7.67
CA SER A 39 -10.91 -6.53 -7.55
C SER A 39 -10.24 -5.77 -6.41
N LEU A 40 -9.96 -6.44 -5.29
CA LEU A 40 -9.22 -5.87 -4.17
C LEU A 40 -7.79 -5.50 -4.59
N PHE A 41 -7.13 -6.36 -5.36
CA PHE A 41 -5.82 -6.03 -5.91
C PHE A 41 -5.84 -4.93 -6.95
N GLN A 42 -6.88 -4.86 -7.77
CA GLN A 42 -7.04 -3.77 -8.71
C GLN A 42 -7.21 -2.43 -7.99
N ALA A 43 -7.87 -2.42 -6.82
CA ALA A 43 -8.05 -1.22 -6.02
C ALA A 43 -6.71 -0.73 -5.47
N LEU A 44 -6.00 -1.56 -4.71
CA LEU A 44 -4.68 -1.21 -4.18
C LEU A 44 -3.68 -0.84 -5.29
N ALA A 45 -3.69 -1.56 -6.41
CA ALA A 45 -2.80 -1.27 -7.53
C ALA A 45 -3.09 0.08 -8.21
N ARG A 46 -4.34 0.59 -8.18
CA ARG A 46 -4.63 1.94 -8.66
C ARG A 46 -3.98 2.96 -7.76
N ASP A 47 -4.13 2.80 -6.44
CA ASP A 47 -3.57 3.72 -5.46
C ASP A 47 -2.03 3.71 -5.50
N ASP A 48 -1.41 2.53 -5.58
CA ASP A 48 0.05 2.38 -5.70
C ASP A 48 0.65 3.06 -6.95
N ASN A 49 -0.12 3.17 -8.03
CA ASN A 49 0.32 3.88 -9.24
C ASN A 49 0.19 5.41 -9.10
N ASP A 50 -0.60 5.89 -8.14
CA ASP A 50 -0.80 7.31 -7.85
C ASP A 50 0.12 7.83 -6.71
N LEU A 51 0.86 6.94 -6.04
CA LEU A 51 1.89 7.33 -5.08
C LEU A 51 3.12 7.97 -5.77
N PRO A 52 3.67 7.45 -6.89
CA PRO A 52 4.82 8.07 -7.56
C PRO A 52 4.51 9.43 -8.21
N SER A 53 3.28 9.66 -8.69
CA SER A 53 2.86 11.00 -9.15
C SER A 53 2.92 12.01 -8.01
N SER A 54 2.46 11.60 -6.82
CA SER A 54 2.52 12.43 -5.60
C SER A 54 3.96 12.78 -5.20
N LEU A 55 4.91 11.86 -5.38
CA LEU A 55 6.34 12.13 -5.20
C LEU A 55 6.91 13.07 -6.28
N ALA A 56 6.52 12.88 -7.55
CA ALA A 56 7.01 13.70 -8.66
C ALA A 56 6.61 15.18 -8.54
N ASP A 57 5.41 15.44 -7.98
CA ASP A 57 4.89 16.81 -7.79
C ASP A 57 5.64 17.59 -6.68
N HIS A 58 6.30 16.90 -5.74
CA HIS A 58 6.97 17.50 -4.57
C HIS A 58 8.50 17.30 -4.53
N GLY A 59 9.04 16.38 -5.33
CA GLY A 59 10.44 15.97 -5.27
C GLY A 59 10.77 15.24 -3.97
N ASP A 60 12.06 15.13 -3.63
CA ASP A 60 12.51 14.47 -2.39
C ASP A 60 12.28 15.32 -1.12
N ALA A 61 11.76 16.53 -1.26
CA ALA A 61 11.46 17.42 -0.15
C ALA A 61 10.15 16.97 0.54
N ALA A 62 10.30 16.36 1.71
CA ALA A 62 9.21 16.14 2.65
C ALA A 62 8.51 17.47 2.96
N GLY A 63 7.19 17.54 2.75
CA GLY A 63 6.40 18.70 3.11
C GLY A 63 6.29 18.91 4.62
N VAL A 64 5.64 20.00 5.03
CA VAL A 64 5.35 20.28 6.45
C VAL A 64 4.13 19.50 6.98
N GLY A 65 3.36 18.88 6.09
CA GLY A 65 2.16 18.09 6.42
C GLY A 65 2.49 16.68 6.90
N PHE A 66 1.66 16.15 7.80
CA PHE A 66 1.78 14.78 8.28
C PHE A 66 1.41 13.77 7.18
N PHE A 67 0.24 13.93 6.56
CA PHE A 67 -0.28 13.02 5.54
C PHE A 67 0.55 13.09 4.27
N GLU A 68 0.95 14.30 3.87
CA GLU A 68 1.89 14.51 2.76
C GLU A 68 3.18 13.69 2.96
N ASN A 69 3.77 13.76 4.14
CA ASN A 69 5.01 13.05 4.44
C ASN A 69 4.87 11.52 4.39
N VAL A 70 3.73 10.98 4.85
CA VAL A 70 3.45 9.54 4.77
C VAL A 70 3.32 9.10 3.30
N ILE A 71 2.57 9.85 2.48
CA ILE A 71 2.38 9.53 1.06
C ILE A 71 3.68 9.62 0.26
N ILE A 72 4.50 10.65 0.50
CA ILE A 72 5.81 10.82 -0.16
C ILE A 72 6.75 9.66 0.19
N ARG A 73 6.80 9.22 1.47
CA ARG A 73 7.59 8.06 1.88
C ARG A 73 7.10 6.77 1.24
N LEU A 74 5.79 6.49 1.29
CA LEU A 74 5.21 5.33 0.60
C LEU A 74 5.56 5.30 -0.90
N GLY A 75 5.50 6.46 -1.57
CA GLY A 75 5.89 6.58 -2.98
C GLY A 75 7.36 6.24 -3.23
N ARG A 76 8.26 6.73 -2.36
CA ARG A 76 9.70 6.42 -2.41
C ARG A 76 9.99 4.95 -2.13
N ASP A 77 9.36 4.38 -1.11
CA ASP A 77 9.54 2.98 -0.73
C ASP A 77 9.10 2.04 -1.85
N VAL A 78 7.97 2.32 -2.49
CA VAL A 78 7.51 1.57 -3.68
C VAL A 78 8.54 1.63 -4.82
N ILE A 79 9.23 2.75 -5.00
CA ILE A 79 10.32 2.86 -5.99
C ILE A 79 11.50 1.98 -5.58
N ILE A 80 11.93 2.02 -4.32
CA ILE A 80 13.05 1.19 -3.83
C ILE A 80 12.71 -0.30 -3.96
N LEU A 81 11.48 -0.70 -3.58
CA LEU A 81 10.99 -2.06 -3.77
C LEU A 81 11.04 -2.49 -5.25
N LYS A 82 10.67 -1.61 -6.19
CA LYS A 82 10.77 -1.88 -7.63
C LYS A 82 12.22 -1.96 -8.12
N GLN A 83 13.11 -1.11 -7.61
CA GLN A 83 14.54 -1.15 -7.93
C GLN A 83 15.19 -2.45 -7.43
N ALA A 84 14.80 -2.94 -6.25
CA ALA A 84 15.29 -4.21 -5.71
C ALA A 84 14.92 -5.43 -6.57
N LEU A 85 13.92 -5.31 -7.45
CA LEU A 85 13.56 -6.34 -8.42
C LEU A 85 14.38 -6.28 -9.71
N ASN A 86 15.03 -5.15 -10.00
CA ASN A 86 15.73 -4.92 -11.25
C ASN A 86 17.23 -5.06 -11.04
N ASP A 87 17.79 -6.15 -11.54
CA ASP A 87 19.22 -6.49 -11.41
C ASP A 87 20.16 -5.50 -12.15
N SER A 88 19.62 -4.52 -12.88
CA SER A 88 20.38 -3.42 -13.50
C SER A 88 20.69 -2.27 -12.52
N PHE A 89 20.01 -2.21 -11.37
CA PHE A 89 20.32 -1.23 -10.32
C PHE A 89 21.33 -1.83 -9.32
N PRO A 90 22.12 -0.98 -8.63
CA PRO A 90 22.92 -1.44 -7.50
C PRO A 90 22.04 -2.22 -6.51
N PRO A 91 22.49 -3.39 -6.01
CA PRO A 91 21.75 -4.11 -4.98
C PRO A 91 21.57 -3.22 -3.75
N ILE A 92 20.36 -3.23 -3.19
CA ILE A 92 20.09 -2.56 -1.91
C ILE A 92 20.99 -3.15 -0.81
N THR A 93 21.49 -2.28 0.07
CA THR A 93 22.32 -2.71 1.21
C THR A 93 21.46 -3.31 2.33
N GLY A 94 22.10 -3.97 3.29
CA GLY A 94 21.39 -4.50 4.47
C GLY A 94 20.78 -3.40 5.33
N GLU A 95 21.49 -2.28 5.49
CA GLU A 95 21.02 -1.10 6.23
C GLU A 95 19.86 -0.40 5.51
N GLU A 96 19.97 -0.25 4.19
CA GLU A 96 18.89 0.29 3.35
C GLU A 96 17.65 -0.60 3.40
N CYS A 97 17.84 -1.93 3.39
CA CYS A 97 16.78 -2.89 3.57
C CYS A 97 16.02 -2.70 4.89
N LEU A 98 16.74 -2.64 6.01
CA LEU A 98 16.13 -2.41 7.33
C LEU A 98 15.41 -1.05 7.40
N THR A 99 15.98 -0.02 6.77
CA THR A 99 15.38 1.31 6.70
C THR A 99 14.04 1.26 5.96
N VAL A 100 14.02 0.69 4.76
CA VAL A 100 12.80 0.53 3.95
C VAL A 100 11.73 -0.28 4.69
N HIS A 101 12.10 -1.38 5.34
CA HIS A 101 11.15 -2.15 6.13
C HIS A 101 10.59 -1.36 7.32
N THR A 102 11.43 -0.55 7.99
CA THR A 102 10.99 0.30 9.09
C THR A 102 10.02 1.38 8.61
N GLU A 103 10.33 2.05 7.50
CA GLU A 103 9.52 3.12 6.92
C GLU A 103 8.18 2.57 6.39
N ILE A 104 8.19 1.51 5.56
CA ILE A 104 6.97 0.85 5.09
C ILE A 104 6.12 0.37 6.27
N GLY A 105 6.71 -0.27 7.28
CA GLY A 105 5.97 -0.76 8.43
C GLY A 105 5.27 0.37 9.20
N TYR A 106 5.97 1.49 9.38
CA TYR A 106 5.40 2.70 9.97
C TYR A 106 4.28 3.27 9.10
N ASP A 107 4.49 3.44 7.81
CA ASP A 107 3.54 4.10 6.91
C ASP A 107 2.30 3.24 6.62
N VAL A 108 2.45 1.92 6.51
CA VAL A 108 1.32 0.96 6.50
C VAL A 108 0.45 1.13 7.74
N THR A 109 1.10 1.26 8.92
CA THR A 109 0.38 1.47 10.18
C THR A 109 -0.36 2.79 10.18
N GLN A 110 0.27 3.88 9.74
CA GLN A 110 -0.39 5.19 9.64
C GLN A 110 -1.57 5.15 8.68
N ALA A 111 -1.43 4.51 7.52
CA ALA A 111 -2.50 4.40 6.55
C ALA A 111 -3.72 3.66 7.10
N ILE A 112 -3.49 2.52 7.77
CA ILE A 112 -4.57 1.74 8.40
C ILE A 112 -5.20 2.54 9.55
N LEU A 113 -4.39 3.16 10.41
CA LEU A 113 -4.88 3.90 11.58
C LEU A 113 -5.79 5.07 11.18
N HIS A 114 -5.37 5.84 10.18
CA HIS A 114 -6.05 7.07 9.76
C HIS A 114 -7.10 6.87 8.66
N ARG A 115 -7.36 5.63 8.22
CA ARG A 115 -8.26 5.32 7.08
C ARG A 115 -9.68 5.87 7.19
N ASN A 116 -10.16 6.09 8.40
CA ASN A 116 -11.51 6.58 8.69
C ASN A 116 -11.53 7.97 9.36
N ASP A 117 -10.39 8.65 9.41
CA ASP A 117 -10.34 9.97 10.03
C ASP A 117 -11.22 10.97 9.27
N PRO A 118 -11.87 11.92 9.95
CA PRO A 118 -12.54 13.01 9.26
C PRO A 118 -11.52 13.79 8.41
N ILE A 119 -11.80 13.96 7.11
CA ILE A 119 -10.97 14.79 6.24
C ILE A 119 -10.96 16.21 6.80
N LEU A 120 -9.76 16.72 7.11
CA LEU A 120 -9.57 18.06 7.65
C LEU A 120 -10.22 19.08 6.71
N GLY A 121 -11.08 19.94 7.23
CA GLY A 121 -11.62 21.08 6.49
C GLY A 121 -12.60 20.77 5.33
N ASN A 122 -13.13 19.54 5.22
CA ASN A 122 -14.11 19.13 4.20
C ASN A 122 -15.53 19.77 4.35
N VAL A 123 -15.61 20.99 4.89
CA VAL A 123 -16.88 21.66 5.19
C VAL A 123 -17.37 22.54 4.03
N THR A 124 -16.54 22.76 3.00
CA THR A 124 -16.78 23.80 1.98
C THR A 124 -17.21 23.28 0.61
N GLY A 125 -17.13 21.97 0.33
CA GLY A 125 -17.48 21.40 -0.98
C GLY A 125 -16.53 21.80 -2.13
N LEU A 126 -15.41 22.44 -1.82
CA LEU A 126 -14.35 22.75 -2.78
C LEU A 126 -13.45 21.53 -3.01
N PRO A 127 -12.72 21.44 -4.15
CA PRO A 127 -11.71 20.41 -4.35
C PRO A 127 -10.68 20.41 -3.23
N LEU A 128 -10.31 19.23 -2.73
CA LEU A 128 -9.28 19.08 -1.70
C LEU A 128 -7.94 19.58 -2.22
N GLN A 129 -7.19 20.28 -1.36
CA GLN A 129 -5.88 20.83 -1.70
C GLN A 129 -4.89 20.59 -0.56
N GLY A 130 -3.60 20.50 -0.92
CA GLY A 130 -2.52 20.27 0.04
C GLY A 130 -2.78 19.04 0.91
N GLU A 131 -2.65 19.22 2.22
CA GLU A 131 -2.75 18.15 3.22
C GLU A 131 -4.08 17.36 3.16
N GLN A 132 -5.18 17.98 2.75
CA GLN A 132 -6.48 17.29 2.63
C GLN A 132 -6.48 16.24 1.52
N LEU A 133 -5.80 16.56 0.40
CA LEU A 133 -5.66 15.63 -0.72
C LEU A 133 -4.80 14.43 -0.30
N TYR A 134 -3.71 14.69 0.42
CA TYR A 134 -2.84 13.64 0.94
C TYR A 134 -3.53 12.77 1.98
N GLN A 135 -4.35 13.37 2.84
CA GLN A 135 -5.19 12.63 3.78
C GLN A 135 -6.14 11.70 3.03
N GLN A 136 -6.82 12.18 1.98
CA GLN A 136 -7.72 11.36 1.18
C GLN A 136 -6.98 10.20 0.49
N LYS A 137 -5.82 10.46 -0.12
CA LYS A 137 -4.98 9.43 -0.75
C LYS A 137 -4.57 8.36 0.28
N LEU A 138 -4.13 8.79 1.46
CA LEU A 138 -3.72 7.86 2.52
C LEU A 138 -4.89 7.02 3.02
N GLN A 139 -6.07 7.63 3.12
CA GLN A 139 -7.29 6.94 3.54
C GLN A 139 -7.78 5.90 2.54
N GLN A 140 -7.71 6.23 1.25
CA GLN A 140 -8.07 5.31 0.18
C GLN A 140 -7.12 4.11 0.17
N TRP A 141 -5.81 4.37 0.15
CA TRP A 141 -4.79 3.32 0.17
C TRP A 141 -4.89 2.46 1.43
N GLY A 142 -5.06 3.07 2.61
CA GLY A 142 -5.22 2.36 3.88
C GLY A 142 -6.50 1.51 3.95
N SER A 143 -7.60 1.97 3.33
CA SER A 143 -8.86 1.22 3.26
C SER A 143 -8.74 0.01 2.34
N ASP A 144 -8.14 0.18 1.16
CA ASP A 144 -7.95 -0.90 0.19
C ASP A 144 -6.96 -1.95 0.71
N LEU A 145 -5.88 -1.52 1.38
CA LEU A 145 -4.96 -2.43 2.06
C LEU A 145 -5.65 -3.19 3.20
N GLN A 146 -6.43 -2.51 4.05
CA GLN A 146 -7.16 -3.17 5.13
C GLN A 146 -8.17 -4.20 4.59
N ALA A 147 -8.84 -3.89 3.48
CA ALA A 147 -9.77 -4.83 2.83
C ALA A 147 -9.05 -6.09 2.34
N LEU A 148 -7.87 -5.94 1.71
CA LEU A 148 -7.00 -7.06 1.34
C LEU A 148 -6.57 -7.87 2.56
N LEU A 149 -6.01 -7.25 3.59
CA LEU A 149 -5.54 -7.95 4.80
C LEU A 149 -6.67 -8.69 5.52
N THR A 150 -7.87 -8.11 5.57
CA THR A 150 -9.06 -8.74 6.15
C THR A 150 -9.46 -9.97 5.35
N ALA A 151 -9.53 -9.86 4.02
CA ALA A 151 -9.83 -10.99 3.15
C ALA A 151 -8.78 -12.10 3.28
N ALA A 152 -7.51 -11.78 3.54
CA ALA A 152 -6.44 -12.75 3.78
C ALA A 152 -6.73 -13.56 5.02
N GLN A 153 -7.01 -12.84 6.11
CA GLN A 153 -7.24 -13.44 7.41
C GLN A 153 -8.47 -14.34 7.41
N ASP A 154 -9.55 -13.90 6.76
CA ASP A 154 -10.80 -14.66 6.66
C ASP A 154 -10.64 -15.95 5.84
N ASN A 155 -9.63 -16.01 4.97
CA ASN A 155 -9.41 -17.12 4.03
C ASN A 155 -8.09 -17.88 4.25
N LYS A 156 -7.39 -17.66 5.36
CA LYS A 156 -6.07 -18.27 5.65
C LYS A 156 -6.05 -19.81 5.65
N GLY A 157 -7.21 -20.45 5.82
CA GLY A 157 -7.37 -21.90 5.83
C GLY A 157 -7.91 -22.50 4.52
N ALA A 158 -8.05 -21.72 3.45
CA ALA A 158 -8.59 -22.20 2.20
C ALA A 158 -7.71 -23.31 1.59
N SER A 159 -8.29 -24.48 1.33
CA SER A 159 -7.55 -25.63 0.77
C SER A 159 -7.22 -25.46 -0.72
N TYR A 160 -8.02 -24.66 -1.44
CA TYR A 160 -7.86 -24.40 -2.87
C TYR A 160 -8.01 -22.90 -3.13
N PRO A 161 -7.03 -22.08 -2.73
CA PRO A 161 -7.18 -20.63 -2.74
C PRO A 161 -7.40 -20.06 -4.16
N GLY A 162 -6.91 -20.72 -5.21
CA GLY A 162 -6.90 -20.10 -6.54
C GLY A 162 -5.76 -19.09 -6.65
N LYS A 163 -5.73 -18.31 -7.73
CA LYS A 163 -4.58 -17.44 -8.05
C LYS A 163 -4.56 -16.21 -7.17
N TRP A 164 -5.68 -15.49 -7.11
CA TRP A 164 -5.74 -14.19 -6.46
C TRP A 164 -5.75 -14.32 -4.95
N LEU A 165 -6.48 -15.28 -4.39
CA LEU A 165 -6.37 -15.52 -2.94
C LEU A 165 -4.95 -15.97 -2.54
N SER A 166 -4.26 -16.78 -3.36
CA SER A 166 -2.86 -17.15 -3.06
C SER A 166 -1.93 -15.93 -3.03
N ALA A 167 -2.09 -15.01 -3.99
CA ALA A 167 -1.33 -13.76 -4.02
C ALA A 167 -1.64 -12.88 -2.80
N LEU A 168 -2.89 -12.89 -2.34
CA LEU A 168 -3.36 -12.13 -1.19
C LEU A 168 -2.79 -12.68 0.12
N LEU A 169 -2.87 -14.00 0.31
CA LEU A 169 -2.23 -14.67 1.46
C LEU A 169 -0.72 -14.45 1.48
N LYS A 170 -0.08 -14.43 0.30
CA LYS A 170 1.35 -14.11 0.18
C LYS A 170 1.65 -12.66 0.59
N LEU A 171 0.91 -11.68 0.07
CA LEU A 171 1.10 -10.27 0.44
C LEU A 171 0.95 -10.06 1.95
N SER A 172 -0.10 -10.64 2.56
CA SER A 172 -0.29 -10.57 4.01
C SER A 172 0.92 -11.11 4.78
N LYS A 173 1.46 -12.26 4.36
CA LYS A 173 2.66 -12.84 4.96
C LYS A 173 3.90 -11.95 4.77
N ASP A 174 4.07 -11.35 3.58
CA ASP A 174 5.20 -10.47 3.31
C ASP A 174 5.13 -9.20 4.16
N ILE A 175 3.93 -8.67 4.41
CA ILE A 175 3.71 -7.56 5.34
C ILE A 175 4.02 -7.97 6.78
N ASP A 176 3.64 -9.17 7.21
CA ASP A 176 4.00 -9.69 8.55
C ASP A 176 5.52 -9.84 8.73
N GLN A 177 6.27 -10.14 7.66
CA GLN A 177 7.73 -10.21 7.71
C GLN A 177 8.39 -8.86 8.05
N ILE A 178 7.73 -7.74 7.73
CA ILE A 178 8.21 -6.40 8.09
C ILE A 178 8.39 -6.31 9.61
N GLN A 179 7.43 -6.82 10.38
CA GLN A 179 7.52 -6.80 11.84
C GLN A 179 8.69 -7.64 12.35
N VAL A 180 8.93 -8.80 11.74
CA VAL A 180 10.06 -9.66 12.11
C VAL A 180 11.37 -8.92 11.89
N ILE A 181 11.60 -8.41 10.67
CA ILE A 181 12.84 -7.69 10.28
C ILE A 181 13.10 -6.49 11.18
N THR A 182 12.08 -5.66 11.41
CA THR A 182 12.20 -4.45 12.23
C THR A 182 12.45 -4.78 13.70
N SER A 183 11.77 -5.79 14.25
CA SER A 183 11.95 -6.19 15.66
C SER A 183 13.31 -6.85 15.93
N THR A 184 13.90 -7.51 14.93
CA THR A 184 15.21 -8.18 15.06
C THR A 184 16.38 -7.32 14.58
N ASN A 185 16.11 -6.15 13.99
CA ASN A 185 17.11 -5.33 13.27
C ASN A 185 17.87 -6.14 12.21
N ASP A 186 17.17 -7.00 11.45
CA ASP A 186 17.79 -7.85 10.45
C ASP A 186 18.27 -7.05 9.24
N THR A 187 19.58 -7.05 8.99
CA THR A 187 20.22 -6.47 7.80
C THR A 187 20.80 -7.55 6.86
N GLY A 188 20.50 -8.82 7.12
CA GLY A 188 21.06 -9.97 6.43
C GLY A 188 20.27 -10.42 5.19
N PRO A 189 20.58 -11.62 4.65
CA PRO A 189 19.93 -12.15 3.46
C PRO A 189 18.41 -12.31 3.55
N ALA A 190 17.88 -12.52 4.76
CA ALA A 190 16.45 -12.65 4.98
C ALA A 190 15.71 -11.30 4.79
N CYS A 191 16.30 -10.20 5.25
CA CYS A 191 15.81 -8.85 4.93
C CYS A 191 15.75 -8.65 3.41
N LEU A 192 16.87 -8.87 2.72
CA LEU A 192 16.95 -8.66 1.26
C LEU A 192 15.94 -9.53 0.49
N ALA A 193 15.74 -10.77 0.92
CA ALA A 193 14.74 -11.67 0.35
C ALA A 193 13.32 -11.17 0.58
N ALA A 194 13.02 -10.64 1.76
CA ALA A 194 11.72 -10.06 2.08
C ALA A 194 11.45 -8.79 1.26
N THR A 195 12.45 -7.92 1.06
CA THR A 195 12.31 -6.74 0.19
C THR A 195 11.95 -7.15 -1.24
N ARG A 196 12.63 -8.15 -1.82
CA ARG A 196 12.27 -8.67 -3.15
C ARG A 196 10.89 -9.34 -3.15
N ALA A 197 10.53 -10.05 -2.08
CA ALA A 197 9.22 -10.68 -1.98
C ALA A 197 8.09 -9.64 -1.94
N LEU A 198 8.28 -8.58 -1.16
CA LEU A 198 7.35 -7.46 -1.01
C LEU A 198 7.25 -6.66 -2.31
N GLY A 199 8.38 -6.34 -2.94
CA GLY A 199 8.42 -5.71 -4.27
C GLY A 199 7.72 -6.54 -5.34
N ASN A 200 7.85 -7.87 -5.33
CA ASN A 200 7.10 -8.75 -6.22
C ASN A 200 5.60 -8.76 -5.91
N SER A 201 5.21 -8.64 -4.65
CA SER A 201 3.79 -8.56 -4.28
C SER A 201 3.19 -7.25 -4.78
N PHE A 202 3.79 -6.09 -4.47
CA PHE A 202 3.35 -4.77 -4.98
C PHE A 202 3.47 -4.64 -6.51
N GLY A 203 4.49 -5.25 -7.14
CA GLY A 203 4.68 -5.25 -8.60
C GLY A 203 3.82 -6.27 -9.36
N GLY A 204 3.43 -7.36 -8.70
CA GLY A 204 2.77 -8.53 -9.27
C GLY A 204 1.31 -8.31 -9.68
N TYR A 205 0.67 -7.23 -9.24
CA TYR A 205 -0.68 -6.88 -9.68
C TYR A 205 -0.72 -6.18 -11.04
N SER A 206 0.40 -6.06 -11.75
CA SER A 206 0.44 -5.60 -13.15
C SER A 206 -0.49 -6.41 -14.07
N GLU A 207 -0.66 -7.70 -13.81
CA GLU A 207 -1.62 -8.56 -14.51
C GLU A 207 -3.09 -8.28 -14.12
N ALA A 208 -3.34 -7.72 -12.94
CA ALA A 208 -4.69 -7.29 -12.54
C ALA A 208 -5.11 -6.00 -13.28
N ARG A 209 -4.15 -5.19 -13.75
CA ARG A 209 -4.36 -3.90 -14.45
C ARG A 209 -4.98 -4.06 -15.85
N SER A 210 -4.83 -5.21 -16.49
CA SER A 210 -5.26 -5.43 -17.89
C SER A 210 -6.77 -5.63 -18.08
N ALA A 211 -7.56 -5.55 -17.01
CA ALA A 211 -9.00 -5.86 -17.04
C ALA A 211 -9.93 -4.66 -16.76
N THR A 212 -9.45 -3.42 -16.84
CA THR A 212 -10.33 -2.26 -16.96
C THR A 212 -10.85 -2.17 -18.40
N PRO A 213 -12.18 -2.07 -18.66
CA PRO A 213 -12.65 -1.67 -19.97
C PRO A 213 -12.10 -0.26 -20.26
N ALA A 214 -11.53 -0.10 -21.46
CA ALA A 214 -10.87 1.11 -21.92
C ALA A 214 -11.73 2.36 -21.73
N THR A 215 -11.53 3.06 -20.61
CA THR A 215 -11.87 4.47 -20.43
C THR A 215 -10.93 5.04 -19.38
N ALA A 216 -10.31 6.19 -19.72
CA ALA A 216 -9.36 6.96 -18.92
C ALA A 216 -7.90 6.43 -18.84
N ALA A 217 -7.23 6.42 -19.98
CA ALA A 217 -5.84 6.89 -20.04
C ALA A 217 -5.61 7.57 -21.39
N THR A 218 -5.97 8.86 -21.48
CA THR A 218 -5.39 9.73 -22.50
C THR A 218 -3.93 9.92 -22.12
N PHE A 219 -3.07 9.02 -22.59
CA PHE A 219 -1.63 9.27 -22.64
C PHE A 219 -1.43 10.48 -23.56
N TYR A 220 -1.14 11.64 -22.98
CA TYR A 220 -0.52 12.74 -23.70
C TYR A 220 0.91 12.32 -24.06
N PHE A 221 1.06 11.63 -25.19
CA PHE A 221 2.31 11.67 -25.94
C PHE A 221 2.47 13.11 -26.43
N ASN A 222 3.46 13.81 -25.90
CA ASN A 222 3.90 15.11 -26.42
C ASN A 222 4.62 14.86 -27.76
N PRO A 223 4.09 15.30 -28.92
CA PRO A 223 4.72 15.06 -30.20
C PRO A 223 5.53 16.29 -30.61
N LEU A 224 6.56 16.66 -29.84
CA LEU A 224 7.48 17.72 -30.25
C LEU A 224 8.92 17.45 -29.75
N SER A 225 9.64 16.65 -30.52
CA SER A 225 11.06 16.90 -30.79
C SER A 225 11.42 16.22 -32.10
N LEU A 226 11.58 17.05 -33.13
CA LEU A 226 12.27 16.77 -34.39
C LEU A 226 13.69 16.26 -34.14
#